data_AF-A0A954M739-F1
#
_entry.id   AF-A0A954M739-F1
#
_cell.length_a   1.000
_cell.length_b   1.000
_cell.length_c   1.000
_cell.angle_alpha   90.00
_cell.angle_beta   90.00
_cell.angle_gamma   90.00
#
_symmetry.space_group_name_H-M   'P 1'
#
loop_
_entity.id
_entity.type
_entity.pdbx_description
1 polymer ?
#
loop_
_entity_poly.entity_id
_entity_poly.type
_entity_poly.pdbx_seq_one_letter_code
_entity_poly.pdbx_strand_id
1 'polypeptide(L)'
;MHRSENLKLSDGEIEAMFAPREDAKRYPPILTIDQAAALLQVPVGTLRDWRSRGYLTGCSRRVGKHVRFLRDRLVRKVFSEGLRDD
;
A
#
# COMPACT_ATOMS: atom_id res chain seq x y z
N MET A 1 -12.05 11.79 13.55
CA MET A 1 -12.44 10.39 13.33
C MET A 1 -12.05 10.00 11.91
N HIS A 2 -11.00 9.18 11.72
CA HIS A 2 -10.75 8.61 10.39
C HIS A 2 -11.72 7.46 10.19
N ARG A 3 -12.69 7.64 9.27
CA ARG A 3 -13.60 6.59 8.85
C ARG A 3 -12.73 5.45 8.28
N SER A 4 -12.72 4.29 8.94
CA SER A 4 -12.01 3.12 8.43
C SER A 4 -12.72 2.68 7.16
N GLU A 5 -12.30 3.18 6.01
CA GLU A 5 -12.77 2.65 4.75
C GLU A 5 -12.29 1.19 4.65
N ASN A 6 -13.24 0.29 4.43
CA ASN A 6 -12.92 -1.12 4.26
C ASN A 6 -12.13 -1.27 2.95
N LEU A 7 -10.97 -1.89 3.05
CA LEU A 7 -10.13 -2.23 1.90
C LEU A 7 -10.87 -3.34 1.14
N LYS A 8 -11.75 -2.98 0.22
CA LYS A 8 -12.57 -3.91 -0.56
C LYS A 8 -11.68 -4.61 -1.59
N LEU A 9 -11.23 -5.82 -1.27
CA LEU A 9 -10.43 -6.66 -2.17
C LEU A 9 -11.34 -7.48 -3.06
N SER A 10 -10.99 -7.57 -4.35
CA SER A 10 -11.62 -8.48 -5.29
C SER A 10 -10.99 -9.88 -5.23
N ASP A 11 -11.71 -10.90 -5.67
CA ASP A 11 -11.21 -12.28 -5.72
C ASP A 11 -9.95 -12.40 -6.59
N GLY A 12 -9.92 -11.72 -7.74
CA GLY A 12 -8.74 -11.68 -8.61
C GLY A 12 -7.52 -11.02 -7.95
N GLU A 13 -7.71 -10.05 -7.05
CA GLU A 13 -6.61 -9.49 -6.26
C GLU A 13 -6.10 -10.50 -5.24
N ILE A 14 -7.00 -11.25 -4.59
CA ILE A 14 -6.63 -12.30 -3.65
C ILE A 14 -5.80 -13.36 -4.37
N GLU A 15 -6.25 -13.85 -5.52
CA GLU A 15 -5.52 -14.82 -6.33
C GLU A 15 -4.13 -14.30 -6.75
N ALA A 16 -4.05 -13.06 -7.23
CA ALA A 16 -2.79 -12.44 -7.65
C ALA A 16 -1.77 -12.26 -6.52
N MET A 17 -2.22 -12.22 -5.26
CA MET A 17 -1.34 -12.19 -4.08
C MET A 17 -0.64 -13.54 -3.83
N PHE A 18 -1.23 -14.66 -4.24
CA PHE A 18 -0.63 -15.99 -4.08
C PHE A 18 0.09 -16.49 -5.33
N ALA A 19 0.04 -15.73 -6.44
CA ALA A 19 0.79 -16.04 -7.65
C ALA A 19 2.32 -16.02 -7.39
N PRO A 20 3.08 -16.98 -7.94
CA PRO A 20 4.54 -17.01 -7.80
C PRO A 20 5.18 -15.77 -8.40
N ARG A 21 6.06 -15.09 -7.66
CA ARG A 21 6.86 -13.97 -8.16
C ARG A 21 8.27 -14.02 -7.58
N GLU A 22 9.28 -13.81 -8.44
CA GLU A 22 10.69 -13.85 -8.04
C GLU A 22 11.04 -12.77 -7.01
N ASP A 23 10.39 -11.61 -7.10
CA ASP A 23 10.63 -10.46 -6.24
C ASP A 23 9.88 -10.52 -4.89
N ALA A 24 9.01 -11.52 -4.69
CA ALA A 24 8.12 -11.60 -3.52
C ALA A 24 8.87 -11.66 -2.18
N LYS A 25 10.12 -12.15 -2.16
CA LYS A 25 10.95 -12.16 -0.95
C LYS A 25 11.28 -10.75 -0.45
N ARG A 26 11.54 -9.82 -1.39
CA ARG A 26 11.92 -8.43 -1.07
C ARG A 26 10.69 -7.52 -1.01
N TYR A 27 9.75 -7.74 -1.93
CA TYR A 27 8.53 -6.94 -2.07
C TYR A 27 7.31 -7.87 -2.11
N PRO A 28 6.90 -8.43 -0.96
CA PRO A 28 5.73 -9.28 -0.88
C PRO A 28 4.45 -8.53 -1.28
N PRO A 29 3.34 -9.23 -1.60
CA PRO A 29 2.07 -8.58 -1.95
C PRO A 29 1.56 -7.61 -0.88
N ILE A 30 1.84 -7.90 0.40
CA ILE A 30 1.54 -7.01 1.54
C ILE A 30 2.85 -6.47 2.09
N LEU A 31 3.07 -5.16 1.93
CA LEU A 31 4.30 -4.50 2.34
C LEU A 31 4.19 -3.93 3.77
N THR A 32 5.32 -3.94 4.47
CA THR A 32 5.57 -3.03 5.59
C THR A 32 5.79 -1.60 5.09
N ILE A 33 5.82 -0.62 6.00
CA ILE A 33 6.13 0.76 5.63
C ILE A 33 7.55 0.91 5.08
N ASP A 34 8.51 0.17 5.61
CA ASP A 34 9.91 0.21 5.15
C ASP A 34 10.04 -0.44 3.77
N GLN A 35 9.33 -1.56 3.53
CA GLN A 35 9.29 -2.18 2.21
C GLN A 35 8.60 -1.29 1.17
N ALA A 36 7.50 -0.63 1.54
CA ALA A 36 6.83 0.34 0.67
C ALA A 36 7.75 1.53 0.34
N ALA A 37 8.45 2.06 1.33
CA ALA A 37 9.40 3.16 1.15
C ALA A 37 10.55 2.78 0.22
N ALA A 38 11.13 1.60 0.46
CA ALA A 38 12.20 1.05 -0.36
C ALA A 38 11.74 0.72 -1.79
N LEU A 39 10.50 0.24 -1.97
CA LEU A 39 9.93 -0.03 -3.28
C LEU A 39 9.75 1.25 -4.11
N LEU A 40 9.23 2.31 -3.48
CA LEU A 40 9.00 3.61 -4.10
C LEU A 40 10.26 4.49 -4.15
N GLN A 41 11.36 4.04 -3.55
CA GLN A 41 12.61 4.79 -3.40
C GLN A 41 12.42 6.16 -2.74
N VAL A 42 11.56 6.23 -1.72
CA VAL A 42 11.31 7.46 -0.94
C VAL A 42 11.64 7.24 0.54
N PRO A 43 11.95 8.29 1.31
CA PRO A 43 12.06 8.18 2.75
C PRO A 43 10.76 7.68 3.40
N VAL A 44 10.87 6.90 4.49
CA VAL A 44 9.71 6.45 5.28
C VAL A 44 8.87 7.63 5.79
N GLY A 45 9.52 8.76 6.10
CA GLY A 45 8.85 10.00 6.50
C GLY A 45 7.87 10.53 5.44
N THR A 46 8.25 10.43 4.16
CA THR A 46 7.41 10.83 3.03
C THR A 46 6.15 9.98 2.94
N LEU A 47 6.27 8.66 3.07
CA LEU A 47 5.09 7.77 3.12
C LEU A 47 4.19 8.05 4.33
N ARG A 48 4.77 8.38 5.49
CA ARG A 48 3.99 8.76 6.68
C ARG A 48 3.22 10.06 6.45
N ASP A 49 3.85 11.06 5.85
CA ASP A 49 3.23 12.34 5.49
C ASP A 49 2.06 12.11 4.52
N TRP A 50 2.29 11.42 3.40
CA TRP A 50 1.23 11.08 2.44
C TRP A 50 0.06 10.33 3.08
N ARG A 51 0.35 9.38 3.96
CA ARG A 51 -0.68 8.65 4.71
C ARG A 51 -1.47 9.56 5.66
N SER A 52 -0.80 10.49 6.33
CA SER A 52 -1.47 11.42 7.25
C SER A 52 -2.39 12.41 6.55
N ARG A 53 -2.09 12.72 5.28
CA ARG A 53 -2.91 13.58 4.42
C ARG A 53 -4.12 12.85 3.84
N GLY A 54 -4.00 11.55 3.60
CA GLY A 54 -5.09 10.72 3.07
C GLY A 54 -4.80 10.15 1.67
N TYR A 55 -3.68 10.53 1.06
CA TYR A 55 -3.30 10.13 -0.31
C TYR A 55 -3.17 8.62 -0.53
N LEU A 56 -2.99 7.85 0.54
CA LEU A 56 -2.80 6.40 0.51
C LEU A 56 -4.06 5.62 0.93
N THR A 57 -5.22 6.27 0.84
CA THR A 57 -6.53 5.61 1.00
C THR A 57 -6.71 4.57 -0.10
N GLY A 58 -7.36 3.45 0.23
CA GLY A 58 -7.60 2.36 -0.74
C GLY A 58 -6.40 1.45 -1.05
N CYS A 59 -5.17 1.84 -0.71
CA CYS A 59 -3.97 1.01 -0.86
C CYS A 59 -3.24 0.69 0.46
N SER A 60 -3.65 1.30 1.58
CA SER A 60 -3.06 1.07 2.90
C SER A 60 -4.11 0.76 3.97
N ARG A 61 -3.74 -0.03 4.98
CA ARG A 61 -4.59 -0.34 6.14
C ARG A 61 -3.79 -0.45 7.42
N ARG A 62 -4.37 0.01 8.52
CA ARG A 62 -3.81 -0.20 9.86
C ARG A 62 -4.24 -1.57 10.38
N VAL A 63 -3.26 -2.37 10.80
CA VAL A 63 -3.43 -3.69 11.43
C VAL A 63 -2.75 -3.63 12.79
N GLY A 64 -3.55 -3.42 13.84
CA GLY A 64 -3.04 -3.13 15.19
C GLY A 64 -2.19 -1.85 15.23
N LYS A 65 -0.92 -1.99 15.64
CA LYS A 65 0.05 -0.88 15.70
C LYS A 65 0.78 -0.64 14.38
N HIS A 66 0.60 -1.51 13.39
CA HIS A 66 1.35 -1.44 12.14
C HIS A 66 0.47 -0.94 10.99
N VAL A 67 1.10 -0.25 10.04
CA VAL A 67 0.50 -0.03 8.72
C VAL A 67 1.01 -1.08 7.73
N ARG A 68 0.10 -1.52 6.88
CA ARG A 68 0.38 -2.44 5.77
C ARG A 68 -0.15 -1.83 4.48
N PHE A 69 0.53 -2.12 3.38
CA PHE A 69 0.19 -1.64 2.05
C PHE A 69 -0.01 -2.82 1.11
N LEU A 70 -1.02 -2.75 0.26
CA LEU A 70 -1.12 -3.65 -0.87
C LEU A 70 -0.19 -3.14 -1.96
N ARG A 71 0.84 -3.93 -2.29
CA ARG A 71 1.90 -3.55 -3.21
C ARG A 71 1.34 -3.04 -4.54
N ASP A 72 0.50 -3.86 -5.17
CA ASP A 72 0.02 -3.59 -6.53
C ASP A 72 -0.89 -2.35 -6.57
N ARG A 73 -1.73 -2.15 -5.54
CA ARG A 73 -2.53 -0.91 -5.40
C ARG A 73 -1.69 0.32 -5.08
N LEU A 74 -0.66 0.18 -4.24
CA LEU A 74 0.24 1.28 -3.90
C LEU A 74 0.97 1.76 -5.16
N VAL A 75 1.52 0.83 -5.95
CA VAL A 75 2.16 1.14 -7.23
C VAL A 75 1.17 1.82 -8.18
N ARG A 76 -0.03 1.26 -8.35
CA ARG A 76 -1.07 1.86 -9.19
C ARG A 76 -1.44 3.28 -8.73
N LYS A 77 -1.68 3.48 -7.43
CA LYS A 77 -2.04 4.79 -6.86
C LYS A 77 -0.96 5.82 -7.14
N VAL A 78 0.30 5.49 -6.85
CA VAL A 78 1.42 6.43 -7.00
C VAL A 78 1.72 6.75 -8.46
N PHE A 79 1.72 5.76 -9.35
CA PHE A 79 2.22 5.92 -10.72
C PHE A 79 1.13 6.15 -11.78
N SER A 80 -0.12 5.75 -11.52
CA SER A 80 -1.21 5.85 -12.51
C SER A 80 -2.29 6.84 -12.10
N GLU A 81 -2.70 6.82 -10.84
CA GLU A 81 -3.80 7.68 -10.34
C GLU A 81 -3.30 9.02 -9.80
N GLY A 82 -2.06 9.04 -9.32
CA GLY A 82 -1.43 10.18 -8.66
C GLY A 82 -1.78 10.27 -7.17
N LEU A 83 -1.01 11.09 -6.45
CA LEU A 83 -1.25 11.38 -5.04
C LEU A 83 -2.23 12.56 -4.94
N ARG A 84 -3.48 12.26 -4.62
CA ARG A 84 -4.56 13.24 -4.43
C ARG A 84 -5.33 12.90 -3.17
N ASP A 85 -5.86 13.93 -2.52
CA ASP A 85 -6.88 13.73 -1.48
C ASP A 85 -8.16 13.29 -2.19
N ASP A 86 -8.63 12.08 -1.88
CA ASP A 86 -9.96 11.58 -2.24
C ASP A 86 -10.99 12.02 -1.20
#